data_AF-A0AAW7E6U0-F1
#
_entry.id   AF-A0AAW7E6U0-F1
#
_cell.length_a   1.000
_cell.length_b   1.000
_cell.length_c   1.000
_cell.angle_alpha   90.00
_cell.angle_beta   90.00
_cell.angle_gamma   90.00
#
_symmetry.space_group_name_H-M   'P 1'
#
loop_
_entity.id
_entity.type
_entity.pdbx_description
1 polymer ?
#
loop_
_entity_poly.entity_id
_entity_poly.type
_entity_poly.pdbx_seq_one_letter_code
_entity_poly.pdbx_strand_id
1 'polypeptide(L)'
;MALDPIWKQQLTLVTYGNEFLNQELSFNRWINHVVFSQHTFAFRDLLNQHLLAQHFQIWLEGLKKQGVYRLSLHSSNLLNDEQNPNANVELLSIPHFIVSHDKQKKTAWIFGKELAEWYSADNDYEAPTSQQSPFRHETFWRFELNSKYNKRLEQDLAQPNWDDIQIYTDNELFATKYAQGFQEPSHKDQPYYGGILSKDPNQSDLQLSLIPTDYQADYAHETLHRLDALEKFIAAKIQHPYDENQQILSPEEQMNLRHFSQKLEDLTAKFITKVANHYQSSRLTPKVVESPFDHSKTDAQHVLHKKSNAEQKSAKTSVFALIIITIFICIAAYYFGL
;
A
#
# COMPACT_ATOMS: atom_id res chain seq x y z
N MET A 1 -13.94 6.08 20.02
CA MET A 1 -13.65 6.52 18.64
C MET A 1 -12.92 5.37 17.98
N ALA A 2 -13.38 4.84 16.84
CA ALA A 2 -12.64 3.80 16.13
C ALA A 2 -11.22 4.31 15.86
N LEU A 3 -10.20 3.53 16.19
CA LEU A 3 -8.81 3.94 16.06
C LEU A 3 -8.54 4.20 14.58
N ASP A 4 -8.05 5.40 14.22
CA ASP A 4 -7.60 5.66 12.84
C ASP A 4 -6.49 4.65 12.50
N PRO A 5 -6.61 3.89 11.40
CA PRO A 5 -5.68 2.82 11.11
C PRO A 5 -4.32 3.39 10.65
N ILE A 6 -3.25 2.83 11.21
CA ILE A 6 -1.87 3.30 11.04
C ILE A 6 -1.35 3.24 9.59
N TRP A 7 -2.01 2.46 8.72
CA TRP A 7 -1.61 2.32 7.33
C TRP A 7 -1.64 3.65 6.58
N LYS A 8 -2.46 4.63 7.01
CA LYS A 8 -2.53 5.96 6.38
C LYS A 8 -1.24 6.73 6.58
N GLN A 9 -0.69 6.68 7.79
CA GLN A 9 0.60 7.25 8.12
C GLN A 9 1.71 6.50 7.37
N GLN A 10 1.67 5.17 7.31
CA GLN A 10 2.65 4.39 6.55
C GLN A 10 2.61 4.70 5.04
N LEU A 11 1.42 4.77 4.45
CA LEU A 11 1.22 5.15 3.05
C LEU A 11 1.82 6.53 2.78
N THR A 12 1.47 7.52 3.60
CA THR A 12 1.98 8.90 3.47
C THR A 12 3.50 8.97 3.62
N LEU A 13 4.07 8.24 4.59
CA LEU A 13 5.53 8.15 4.77
C LEU A 13 6.22 7.55 3.55
N VAL A 14 5.62 6.54 2.91
CA VAL A 14 6.19 5.91 1.70
C VAL A 14 6.04 6.82 0.48
N THR A 15 4.86 7.40 0.23
CA THR A 15 4.60 8.21 -0.96
C THR A 15 5.42 9.50 -0.93
N TYR A 16 5.24 10.35 0.08
CA TYR A 16 6.00 11.59 0.23
C TYR A 16 7.47 11.36 0.58
N GLY A 17 7.80 10.30 1.31
CA GLY A 17 9.20 9.95 1.58
C GLY A 17 9.96 9.60 0.31
N ASN A 18 9.35 8.89 -0.64
CA ASN A 18 9.95 8.65 -1.95
C ASN A 18 10.17 9.94 -2.74
N GLU A 19 9.24 10.91 -2.67
CA GLU A 19 9.43 12.20 -3.32
C GLU A 19 10.55 13.02 -2.67
N PHE A 20 10.66 12.97 -1.35
CA PHE A 20 11.79 13.57 -0.62
C PHE A 20 13.14 12.97 -1.03
N LEU A 21 13.20 11.64 -1.14
CA LEU A 21 14.43 10.91 -1.50
C LEU A 21 14.84 11.17 -2.96
N ASN A 22 13.90 11.26 -3.89
CA ASN A 22 14.18 11.30 -5.33
C ASN A 22 14.11 12.69 -5.97
N GLN A 23 13.35 13.63 -5.42
CA GLN A 23 13.05 14.93 -6.07
C GLN A 23 13.55 16.14 -5.28
N GLU A 24 14.30 15.90 -4.21
CA GLU A 24 14.77 16.96 -3.30
C GLU A 24 13.64 17.86 -2.76
N LEU A 25 12.43 17.32 -2.61
CA LEU A 25 11.32 18.07 -2.02
C LEU A 25 11.71 18.59 -0.63
N SER A 26 11.38 19.85 -0.34
CA SER A 26 11.52 20.39 1.01
C SER A 26 10.45 19.80 1.93
N PHE A 27 10.83 19.44 3.17
CA PHE A 27 9.90 19.03 4.23
C PHE A 27 8.82 20.06 4.52
N ASN A 28 9.07 21.35 4.24
CA ASN A 28 8.11 22.42 4.47
C ASN A 28 6.76 22.15 3.81
N ARG A 29 6.73 21.35 2.74
CA ARG A 29 5.50 20.99 2.03
C ARG A 29 4.62 19.99 2.79
N TRP A 30 5.16 19.13 3.66
CA TRP A 30 4.39 18.02 4.25
C TRP A 30 4.69 17.70 5.73
N ILE A 31 5.52 18.50 6.39
CA ILE A 31 5.80 18.34 7.82
C ILE A 31 4.55 18.52 8.70
N ASN A 32 3.62 19.37 8.28
CA ASN A 32 2.37 19.65 8.97
C ASN A 32 1.20 18.79 8.46
N HIS A 33 1.50 17.66 7.80
CA HIS A 33 0.45 16.78 7.28
C HIS A 33 -0.46 16.29 8.42
N VAL A 34 -1.76 16.57 8.31
CA VAL A 34 -2.74 16.34 9.39
C VAL A 34 -2.80 14.87 9.83
N VAL A 35 -2.56 13.93 8.91
CA VAL A 35 -2.43 12.49 9.21
C VAL A 35 -1.44 12.18 10.34
N PHE A 36 -0.43 13.02 10.57
CA PHE A 36 0.55 12.84 11.65
C PHE A 36 0.19 13.60 12.94
N SER A 37 -0.82 14.47 12.94
CA SER A 37 -1.12 15.39 14.05
C SER A 37 -1.42 14.73 15.40
N GLN A 38 -1.87 13.47 15.39
CA GLN A 38 -2.15 12.68 16.60
C GLN A 38 -1.04 11.66 16.95
N HIS A 39 0.07 11.66 16.21
CA HIS A 39 1.09 10.61 16.25
C HIS A 39 2.48 11.19 16.46
N THR A 40 3.20 10.64 17.43
CA THR A 40 4.62 10.90 17.68
C THR A 40 5.39 9.66 17.24
N PHE A 41 6.26 9.80 16.25
CA PHE A 41 7.05 8.68 15.74
C PHE A 41 8.44 8.61 16.36
N ALA A 42 8.85 7.41 16.73
CA ALA A 42 10.22 7.06 17.04
C ALA A 42 10.71 5.97 16.09
N PHE A 43 12.00 5.99 15.80
CA PHE A 43 12.69 5.01 14.97
C PHE A 43 13.86 4.47 15.77
N ARG A 44 13.86 3.17 16.01
CA ARG A 44 14.86 2.50 16.85
C ARG A 44 15.46 1.30 16.15
N ASP A 45 16.64 0.91 16.57
CA ASP A 45 17.23 -0.36 16.14
C ASP A 45 16.65 -1.54 16.94
N LEU A 46 16.19 -2.60 16.26
CA LEU A 46 15.56 -3.73 16.94
C LEU A 46 16.54 -4.51 17.81
N LEU A 47 17.81 -4.63 17.42
CA LEU A 47 18.77 -5.48 18.13
C LEU A 47 19.25 -4.84 19.44
N ASN A 48 19.54 -3.54 19.42
CA ASN A 48 20.15 -2.86 20.57
C ASN A 48 19.30 -1.71 21.16
N GLN A 49 18.10 -1.48 20.63
CA GLN A 49 17.15 -0.45 21.08
C GLN A 49 17.63 1.00 20.94
N HIS A 50 18.75 1.23 20.24
CA HIS A 50 19.27 2.57 20.03
C HIS A 50 18.26 3.44 19.30
N LEU A 51 18.04 4.65 19.82
CA LEU A 51 17.27 5.68 19.15
C LEU A 51 18.01 6.12 17.88
N LEU A 52 17.37 5.93 16.73
CA LEU A 52 17.88 6.35 15.42
C LEU A 52 17.31 7.71 15.03
N ALA A 53 16.01 7.92 15.28
CA ALA A 53 15.33 9.19 15.06
C ALA A 53 14.10 9.33 15.96
N GLN A 54 13.82 10.56 16.38
CA GLN A 54 12.65 10.93 17.20
C GLN A 54 11.55 11.61 16.40
N HIS A 55 11.69 11.62 15.07
CA HIS A 55 10.74 12.22 14.13
C HIS A 55 10.98 11.63 12.73
N PHE A 56 9.93 11.52 11.92
CA PHE A 56 10.03 10.94 10.57
C PHE A 56 10.94 11.78 9.64
N GLN A 57 11.03 13.08 9.86
CA GLN A 57 11.95 13.96 9.12
C GLN A 57 13.42 13.56 9.35
N ILE A 58 13.81 13.40 10.62
CA ILE A 58 15.18 13.02 10.99
C ILE A 58 15.48 11.62 10.46
N TRP A 59 14.50 10.72 10.51
CA TRP A 59 14.59 9.40 9.92
C TRP A 59 14.87 9.47 8.41
N LEU A 60 14.08 10.20 7.64
CA LEU A 60 14.26 10.35 6.19
C LEU A 60 15.59 11.01 5.81
N GLU A 61 16.01 12.04 6.53
CA GLU A 61 17.35 12.64 6.37
C GLU A 61 18.46 11.61 6.63
N GLY A 62 18.31 10.80 7.67
CA GLY A 62 19.20 9.70 7.97
C GLY A 62 19.26 8.66 6.84
N LEU A 63 18.11 8.26 6.30
CA LEU A 63 18.02 7.35 5.16
C LEU A 63 18.69 7.92 3.90
N LYS A 64 18.43 9.19 3.59
CA LYS A 64 19.03 9.88 2.44
C LYS A 64 20.56 9.91 2.54
N LYS A 65 21.09 10.23 3.72
CA LYS A 65 22.54 10.20 4.00
C LYS A 65 23.15 8.80 3.89
N GLN A 66 22.37 7.76 4.17
CA GLN A 66 22.78 6.37 4.02
C GLN A 66 22.66 5.85 2.57
N GLY A 67 22.23 6.69 1.62
CA GLY A 67 22.11 6.30 0.21
C GLY A 67 20.87 5.48 -0.12
N VAL A 68 19.86 5.48 0.76
CA VAL A 68 18.55 4.87 0.46
C VAL A 68 17.90 5.65 -0.68
N TYR A 69 17.46 4.92 -1.71
CA TYR A 69 16.87 5.50 -2.91
C TYR A 69 15.36 5.26 -3.03
N ARG A 70 14.81 4.35 -2.21
CA ARG A 70 13.39 4.01 -2.26
C ARG A 70 12.86 3.55 -0.91
N LEU A 71 11.62 3.94 -0.62
CA LEU A 71 10.76 3.31 0.36
C LEU A 71 9.69 2.49 -0.34
N SER A 72 9.30 1.37 0.27
CA SER A 72 8.15 0.58 -0.18
C SER A 72 7.35 0.08 1.00
N LEU A 73 6.08 -0.24 0.75
CA LEU A 73 5.20 -0.89 1.71
C LEU A 73 5.04 -2.36 1.33
N HIS A 74 5.00 -3.25 2.32
CA HIS A 74 4.82 -4.69 2.11
C HIS A 74 3.93 -5.30 3.17
N SER A 75 3.31 -6.44 2.84
CA SER A 75 2.50 -7.21 3.79
C SER A 75 3.38 -7.84 4.88
N SER A 76 3.00 -7.67 6.16
CA SER A 76 3.68 -8.26 7.31
C SER A 76 3.79 -9.79 7.24
N ASN A 77 2.92 -10.45 6.48
CA ASN A 77 2.99 -11.89 6.22
C ASN A 77 4.34 -12.35 5.63
N LEU A 78 5.10 -11.45 4.99
CA LEU A 78 6.46 -11.75 4.54
C LEU A 78 7.41 -12.13 5.69
N LEU A 79 7.14 -11.67 6.90
CA LEU A 79 7.99 -11.84 8.07
C LEU A 79 7.49 -12.91 9.05
N ASN A 80 6.45 -13.68 8.70
CA ASN A 80 5.89 -14.72 9.59
C ASN A 80 6.90 -15.80 10.00
N ASP A 81 7.92 -16.03 9.16
CA ASP A 81 8.99 -17.00 9.42
C ASP A 81 10.17 -16.40 10.21
N GLU A 82 10.16 -15.08 10.49
CA GLU A 82 11.21 -14.43 11.24
C GLU A 82 10.96 -14.52 12.75
N GLN A 83 12.02 -14.76 13.50
CA GLN A 83 11.98 -14.69 14.95
C GLN A 83 12.35 -13.28 15.38
N ASN A 84 11.58 -12.71 16.30
CA ASN A 84 11.93 -11.45 16.92
C ASN A 84 13.24 -11.61 17.71
N PRO A 85 14.33 -10.93 17.30
CA PRO A 85 15.63 -11.09 17.96
C PRO A 85 15.71 -10.36 19.30
N ASN A 86 14.71 -9.57 19.68
CA ASN A 86 14.72 -8.78 20.91
C ASN A 86 13.49 -9.10 21.78
N ALA A 87 13.75 -9.76 22.91
CA ALA A 87 12.72 -10.14 23.88
C ALA A 87 12.09 -8.95 24.62
N ASN A 88 12.75 -7.79 24.62
CA ASN A 88 12.26 -6.57 25.27
C ASN A 88 11.36 -5.73 24.36
N VAL A 89 11.05 -6.23 23.16
CA VAL A 89 10.19 -5.57 22.19
C VAL A 89 9.10 -6.54 21.78
N GLU A 90 7.85 -6.10 21.85
CA GLU A 90 6.72 -6.80 21.27
C GLU A 90 6.45 -6.21 19.88
N LEU A 91 6.66 -6.99 18.81
CA LEU A 91 6.29 -6.55 17.46
C LEU A 91 4.78 -6.64 17.28
N LEU A 92 4.16 -5.56 16.80
CA LEU A 92 2.72 -5.46 16.67
C LEU A 92 2.23 -6.16 15.39
N SER A 93 1.11 -6.87 15.49
CA SER A 93 0.46 -7.53 14.35
C SER A 93 -0.31 -6.50 13.49
N ILE A 94 0.45 -5.73 12.72
CA ILE A 94 -0.07 -4.73 11.78
C ILE A 94 0.03 -5.29 10.35
N PRO A 95 -0.93 -5.01 9.44
CA PRO A 95 -0.92 -5.63 8.11
C PRO A 95 0.28 -5.28 7.24
N HIS A 96 0.96 -4.15 7.52
CA HIS A 96 2.04 -3.63 6.69
C HIS A 96 3.29 -3.27 7.49
N PHE A 97 4.44 -3.33 6.82
CA PHE A 97 5.70 -2.72 7.25
C PHE A 97 6.35 -1.96 6.10
N ILE A 98 7.19 -0.98 6.43
CA ILE A 98 7.93 -0.19 5.43
C ILE A 98 9.29 -0.85 5.20
N VAL A 99 9.76 -0.87 3.95
CA VAL A 99 11.12 -1.27 3.59
C VAL A 99 11.87 -0.09 2.99
N SER A 100 13.04 0.23 3.54
CA SER A 100 14.00 1.12 2.90
C SER A 100 15.00 0.33 2.06
N HIS A 101 15.20 0.74 0.82
CA HIS A 101 16.09 0.10 -0.15
C HIS A 101 17.38 0.90 -0.32
N ASP A 102 18.49 0.25 0.03
CA ASP A 102 19.85 0.64 -0.32
C ASP A 102 20.35 -0.33 -1.42
N LYS A 103 21.40 0.05 -2.15
CA LYS A 103 22.06 -0.77 -3.17
C LYS A 103 22.55 -2.11 -2.63
N GLN A 104 22.92 -2.17 -1.35
CA GLN A 104 23.52 -3.35 -0.73
C GLN A 104 22.57 -4.14 0.17
N LYS A 105 21.58 -3.47 0.78
CA LYS A 105 20.72 -4.06 1.80
C LYS A 105 19.31 -3.51 1.73
N LYS A 106 18.39 -4.29 2.30
CA LYS A 106 16.99 -3.90 2.50
C LYS A 106 16.70 -3.96 3.99
N THR A 107 16.01 -2.96 4.49
CA THR A 107 15.75 -2.81 5.92
C THR A 107 14.27 -2.62 6.14
N ALA A 108 13.68 -3.50 6.94
CA ALA A 108 12.31 -3.39 7.41
C ALA A 108 12.20 -2.41 8.58
N TRP A 109 11.10 -1.68 8.59
CA TRP A 109 10.67 -0.78 9.65
C TRP A 109 9.32 -1.29 10.14
N ILE A 110 9.35 -2.00 11.27
CA ILE A 110 8.23 -2.79 11.80
C ILE A 110 7.69 -2.09 13.05
N PHE A 111 6.38 -2.03 13.21
CA PHE A 111 5.80 -1.50 14.44
C PHE A 111 6.04 -2.42 15.62
N GLY A 112 6.37 -1.84 16.77
CA GLY A 112 6.57 -2.59 17.99
C GLY A 112 6.48 -1.72 19.23
N LYS A 113 6.10 -2.33 20.34
CA LYS A 113 6.06 -1.72 21.67
C LYS A 113 7.28 -2.18 22.45
N GLU A 114 7.98 -1.23 23.05
CA GLU A 114 9.01 -1.56 24.05
C GLU A 114 8.32 -2.08 25.31
N LEU A 115 8.75 -3.25 25.77
CA LEU A 115 8.25 -3.85 27.00
C LEU A 115 8.97 -3.21 28.18
N ALA A 116 8.18 -2.72 29.14
CA ALA A 116 8.74 -2.11 30.33
C ALA A 116 9.30 -3.18 31.26
N GLU A 117 10.53 -2.97 31.72
CA GLU A 117 11.23 -3.87 32.64
C GLU A 117 10.44 -4.16 33.94
N TRP A 118 9.67 -3.17 34.41
CA TRP A 118 8.98 -3.24 35.71
C TRP A 118 7.48 -3.53 35.61
N TYR A 119 6.93 -3.62 34.40
CA TYR A 119 5.53 -4.04 34.20
C TYR A 119 5.52 -5.49 33.74
N SER A 120 4.83 -6.34 34.51
CA SER A 120 4.56 -7.72 34.10
C SER A 120 3.15 -7.79 33.50
N ALA A 121 2.87 -8.82 32.72
CA ALA A 121 1.53 -9.07 32.17
C ALA A 121 0.44 -9.15 33.26
N ASP A 122 0.83 -9.46 34.50
CA ASP A 122 -0.06 -9.54 35.66
C ASP A 122 -0.24 -8.20 36.39
N ASN A 123 0.54 -7.17 36.04
CA ASN A 123 0.59 -5.90 36.77
C ASN A 123 0.94 -4.72 35.85
N ASP A 124 0.09 -4.50 34.85
CA ASP A 124 0.13 -3.32 34.00
C ASP A 124 -0.38 -2.11 34.80
N TYR A 125 0.54 -1.29 35.30
CA TYR A 125 0.16 0.02 35.83
C TYR A 125 -0.30 0.90 34.66
N GLU A 126 -1.60 1.16 34.61
CA GLU A 126 -2.14 2.17 33.72
C GLU A 126 -1.91 3.56 34.35
N ALA A 127 -1.09 4.38 33.69
CA ALA A 127 -0.91 5.78 34.10
C ALA A 127 -2.28 6.49 34.13
N PRO A 128 -2.58 7.33 35.13
CA PRO A 128 -3.81 8.12 35.17
C PRO A 128 -4.00 8.91 33.88
N THR A 129 -5.24 9.04 33.39
CA THR A 129 -5.54 9.72 32.12
C THR A 129 -4.95 11.14 32.04
N SER A 130 -4.86 11.86 33.16
CA SER A 130 -4.24 13.20 33.23
C SER A 130 -2.73 13.21 33.02
N GLN A 131 -2.07 12.06 33.12
CA GLN A 131 -0.64 11.86 32.93
C GLN A 131 -0.32 11.11 31.63
N GLN A 132 -1.34 10.63 30.91
CA GLN A 132 -1.17 10.02 29.60
C GLN A 132 -0.92 11.11 28.54
N SER A 133 -0.05 10.81 27.59
CA SER A 133 0.14 11.67 26.43
C SER A 133 -1.17 11.75 25.63
N PRO A 134 -1.58 12.94 25.17
CA PRO A 134 -2.70 13.08 24.25
C PRO A 134 -2.38 12.54 22.85
N PHE A 135 -1.10 12.32 22.54
CA PHE A 135 -0.60 11.76 21.28
C PHE A 135 -0.28 10.28 21.41
N ARG A 136 -0.54 9.54 20.32
CA ARG A 136 -0.11 8.15 20.17
C ARG A 136 1.39 8.09 19.93
N HIS A 137 2.07 7.21 20.64
CA HIS A 137 3.50 6.97 20.45
C HIS A 137 3.68 5.74 19.60
N GLU A 138 4.29 5.94 18.44
CA GLU A 138 4.43 4.95 17.39
C GLU A 138 5.92 4.67 17.15
N THR A 139 6.38 3.44 17.41
CA THR A 139 7.80 3.10 17.25
C THR A 139 8.00 2.13 16.08
N PHE A 140 8.80 2.58 15.11
CA PHE A 140 9.32 1.76 14.03
C PHE A 140 10.67 1.15 14.43
N TRP A 141 10.75 -0.17 14.40
CA TRP A 141 11.93 -0.95 14.71
C TRP A 141 12.64 -1.37 13.43
N ARG A 142 13.92 -1.01 13.34
CA ARG A 142 14.81 -1.34 12.24
C ARG A 142 15.21 -2.80 12.32
N PHE A 143 14.90 -3.57 11.27
CA PHE A 143 15.31 -4.95 11.11
C PHE A 143 15.93 -5.16 9.73
N GLU A 144 17.16 -5.67 9.67
CA GLU A 144 17.83 -5.94 8.39
C GLU A 144 17.28 -7.23 7.77
N LEU A 145 16.78 -7.13 6.53
CA LEU A 145 16.16 -8.26 5.86
C LEU A 145 17.21 -9.17 5.24
N ASN A 146 17.06 -10.47 5.50
CA ASN A 146 17.83 -11.49 4.81
C ASN A 146 17.53 -11.47 3.30
N SER A 147 18.57 -11.67 2.48
CA SER A 147 18.47 -11.75 1.02
C SER A 147 17.42 -12.74 0.49
N LYS A 148 17.01 -13.76 1.28
CA LYS A 148 15.92 -14.69 0.93
C LYS A 148 14.61 -13.98 0.58
N TYR A 149 14.38 -12.79 1.13
CA TYR A 149 13.18 -11.99 0.85
C TYR A 149 13.25 -11.17 -0.42
N ASN A 150 14.44 -10.95 -0.99
CA ASN A 150 14.63 -10.06 -2.12
C ASN A 150 13.67 -10.37 -3.28
N LYS A 151 13.52 -11.65 -3.64
CA LYS A 151 12.63 -12.06 -4.73
C LYS A 151 11.16 -11.72 -4.45
N ARG A 152 10.68 -11.93 -3.22
CA ARG A 152 9.29 -11.62 -2.84
C ARG A 152 9.05 -10.11 -2.81
N LEU A 153 10.02 -9.35 -2.30
CA LEU A 153 9.96 -7.88 -2.33
C LEU A 153 9.91 -7.35 -3.76
N GLU A 154 10.73 -7.86 -4.67
CA GLU A 154 10.68 -7.45 -6.09
C GLU A 154 9.36 -7.83 -6.77
N GLN A 155 8.75 -8.95 -6.39
CA GLN A 155 7.42 -9.34 -6.90
C GLN A 155 6.33 -8.34 -6.47
N ASP A 156 6.37 -7.87 -5.23
CA ASP A 156 5.42 -6.83 -4.76
C ASP A 156 5.59 -5.51 -5.52
N LEU A 157 6.83 -5.19 -5.92
CA LEU A 157 7.22 -4.00 -6.68
C LEU A 157 7.04 -4.14 -8.20
N ALA A 158 6.53 -5.27 -8.69
CA ALA A 158 6.22 -5.45 -10.10
C ALA A 158 5.10 -4.49 -10.53
N GLN A 159 5.27 -3.89 -11.72
CA GLN A 159 4.33 -2.91 -12.25
C GLN A 159 2.90 -3.47 -12.33
N PRO A 160 1.91 -2.81 -11.70
CA PRO A 160 0.53 -3.25 -11.73
C PRO A 160 -0.14 -2.94 -13.07
N ASN A 161 -1.12 -3.77 -13.45
CA ASN A 161 -2.14 -3.40 -14.43
C ASN A 161 -3.36 -2.84 -13.67
N TRP A 162 -3.56 -1.53 -13.72
CA TRP A 162 -4.62 -0.87 -12.97
C TRP A 162 -6.03 -1.20 -13.48
N ASP A 163 -6.19 -1.45 -14.79
CA ASP A 163 -7.47 -1.86 -15.35
C ASP A 163 -7.88 -3.25 -14.84
N ASP A 164 -6.94 -4.21 -14.80
CA ASP A 164 -7.19 -5.54 -14.24
C ASP A 164 -7.49 -5.48 -12.74
N ILE A 165 -6.76 -4.64 -12.00
CA ILE A 165 -7.01 -4.43 -10.57
C ILE A 165 -8.41 -3.86 -10.36
N GLN A 166 -8.85 -2.88 -11.16
CA GLN A 166 -10.20 -2.35 -11.09
C GLN A 166 -11.25 -3.43 -11.32
N ILE A 167 -11.13 -4.17 -12.41
CA ILE A 167 -12.08 -5.23 -12.76
C ILE A 167 -12.16 -6.26 -11.62
N TYR A 168 -11.01 -6.69 -11.11
CA TYR A 168 -10.95 -7.63 -9.99
C TYR A 168 -11.59 -7.06 -8.72
N THR A 169 -11.21 -5.85 -8.32
CA THR A 169 -11.74 -5.18 -7.13
C THR A 169 -13.25 -4.95 -7.22
N ASP A 170 -13.75 -4.51 -8.37
CA ASP A 170 -15.18 -4.32 -8.62
C ASP A 170 -15.93 -5.64 -8.51
N ASN A 171 -15.44 -6.72 -9.12
CA ASN A 171 -16.09 -8.02 -9.06
C ASN A 171 -16.09 -8.63 -7.65
N GLU A 172 -14.95 -8.55 -6.95
CA GLU A 172 -14.76 -9.25 -5.68
C GLU A 172 -15.39 -8.55 -4.48
N LEU A 173 -15.58 -7.22 -4.57
CA LEU A 173 -16.08 -6.38 -3.47
C LEU A 173 -17.41 -5.72 -3.80
N PHE A 174 -17.50 -5.00 -4.92
CA PHE A 174 -18.63 -4.11 -5.21
C PHE A 174 -19.79 -4.82 -5.93
N ALA A 175 -19.51 -5.78 -6.81
CA ALA A 175 -20.51 -6.57 -7.53
C ALA A 175 -20.92 -7.84 -6.74
N THR A 176 -21.04 -7.72 -5.42
CA THR A 176 -21.41 -8.83 -4.54
C THR A 176 -22.76 -8.57 -3.87
N LYS A 177 -23.47 -9.64 -3.48
CA LYS A 177 -24.72 -9.52 -2.71
C LYS A 177 -24.53 -8.78 -1.37
N TYR A 178 -23.31 -8.78 -0.83
CA TYR A 178 -23.02 -8.12 0.45
C TYR A 178 -22.97 -6.60 0.31
N ALA A 179 -22.53 -6.10 -0.85
CA ALA A 179 -22.49 -4.69 -1.22
C ALA A 179 -23.81 -4.18 -1.83
N GLN A 180 -24.87 -4.99 -1.89
CA GLN A 180 -26.19 -4.52 -2.32
C GLN A 180 -26.69 -3.39 -1.41
N GLY A 181 -27.13 -2.29 -2.02
CA GLY A 181 -27.52 -1.06 -1.32
C GLY A 181 -26.36 -0.11 -0.98
N PHE A 182 -25.12 -0.47 -1.31
CA PHE A 182 -23.97 0.42 -1.18
C PHE A 182 -24.15 1.65 -2.09
N GLN A 183 -23.89 2.83 -1.53
CA GLN A 183 -23.92 4.10 -2.27
C GLN A 183 -22.51 4.60 -2.48
N GLU A 184 -22.20 4.98 -3.71
CA GLU A 184 -20.90 5.54 -4.07
C GLU A 184 -20.63 6.86 -3.29
N PRO A 185 -19.43 7.06 -2.73
CA PRO A 185 -19.14 8.24 -1.92
C PRO A 185 -19.12 9.51 -2.77
N SER A 186 -19.72 10.59 -2.25
CA SER A 186 -19.92 11.85 -2.99
C SER A 186 -18.62 12.60 -3.34
N HIS A 187 -17.52 12.29 -2.65
CA HIS A 187 -16.21 12.95 -2.82
C HIS A 187 -15.19 12.05 -3.52
N LYS A 188 -15.63 10.98 -4.17
CA LYS A 188 -14.72 9.97 -4.75
C LYS A 188 -13.78 10.53 -5.82
N ASP A 189 -14.17 11.60 -6.50
CA ASP A 189 -13.37 12.27 -7.52
C ASP A 189 -12.38 13.29 -6.93
N GLN A 190 -12.28 13.41 -5.59
CA GLN A 190 -11.36 14.30 -4.89
C GLN A 190 -10.13 13.53 -4.39
N PRO A 191 -9.01 14.22 -4.12
CA PRO A 191 -7.86 13.61 -3.46
C PRO A 191 -8.25 12.97 -2.12
N TYR A 192 -7.76 11.76 -1.88
CA TYR A 192 -8.02 11.04 -0.63
C TYR A 192 -7.16 11.56 0.53
N TYR A 193 -7.81 12.12 1.55
CA TYR A 193 -7.17 12.74 2.73
C TYR A 193 -7.07 11.83 3.96
N GLY A 194 -7.66 10.63 3.92
CA GLY A 194 -7.54 9.67 5.02
C GLY A 194 -8.42 9.90 6.25
N GLY A 195 -9.34 10.86 6.28
CA GLY A 195 -10.19 11.06 7.46
C GLY A 195 -10.88 12.42 7.51
N ILE A 196 -11.52 12.70 8.65
CA ILE A 196 -12.38 13.87 8.86
C ILE A 196 -11.63 15.13 8.40
N LEU A 197 -12.11 15.70 7.31
CA LEU A 197 -11.68 17.00 6.81
C LEU A 197 -11.86 18.01 7.95
N SER A 198 -10.82 18.80 8.23
CA SER A 198 -10.98 19.92 9.16
C SER A 198 -12.05 20.83 8.56
N LYS A 199 -13.17 21.03 9.27
CA LYS A 199 -14.26 21.91 8.81
C LYS A 199 -13.88 23.39 8.87
N ASP A 200 -12.66 23.71 9.30
CA ASP A 200 -12.17 25.09 9.37
C ASP A 200 -11.69 25.54 7.98
N PRO A 201 -12.43 26.44 7.29
CA PRO A 201 -12.04 26.94 5.97
C PRO A 201 -10.74 27.76 6.01
N ASN A 202 -10.23 28.15 7.17
CA ASN A 202 -8.93 28.83 7.30
C ASN A 202 -7.74 27.84 7.37
N GLN A 203 -7.99 26.53 7.48
CA GLN A 203 -6.97 25.48 7.47
C GLN A 203 -6.90 24.71 6.13
N SER A 204 -7.73 25.08 5.14
CA SER A 204 -7.81 24.38 3.85
C SER A 204 -6.48 24.34 3.10
N ASP A 205 -5.66 25.39 3.23
CA ASP A 205 -4.37 25.50 2.52
C ASP A 205 -3.27 24.59 3.09
N LEU A 206 -3.53 23.93 4.23
CA LEU A 206 -2.59 23.00 4.88
C LEU A 206 -3.01 21.53 4.74
N GLN A 207 -4.15 21.26 4.10
CA GLN A 207 -4.67 19.90 4.04
C GLN A 207 -4.10 19.15 2.83
N LEU A 208 -3.16 18.25 3.12
CA LEU A 208 -2.51 17.38 2.13
C LEU A 208 -3.21 16.04 2.05
N SER A 209 -3.38 15.53 0.83
CA SER A 209 -3.83 14.18 0.57
C SER A 209 -2.74 13.17 0.92
N LEU A 210 -3.13 11.93 1.23
CA LEU A 210 -2.19 10.85 1.61
C LEU A 210 -1.21 10.49 0.48
N ILE A 211 -1.56 10.83 -0.75
CA ILE A 211 -0.76 10.64 -1.96
C ILE A 211 -0.48 12.03 -2.55
N PRO A 212 0.76 12.32 -3.00
CA PRO A 212 1.09 13.57 -3.69
C PRO A 212 0.21 13.80 -4.93
N THR A 213 -0.33 15.01 -5.07
CA THR A 213 -1.22 15.41 -6.17
C THR A 213 -0.50 15.92 -7.41
N ASP A 214 0.84 15.86 -7.43
CA ASP A 214 1.65 16.21 -8.61
C ASP A 214 1.48 15.19 -9.75
N TYR A 215 0.80 14.06 -9.49
CA TYR A 215 0.52 12.99 -10.44
C TYR A 215 -0.97 12.77 -10.63
N GLN A 216 -1.34 12.26 -11.81
CA GLN A 216 -2.68 11.73 -12.06
C GLN A 216 -2.82 10.36 -11.41
N ALA A 217 -3.23 10.36 -10.15
CA ALA A 217 -3.46 9.19 -9.30
C ALA A 217 -4.96 8.97 -9.01
N ASP A 218 -5.83 9.38 -9.95
CA ASP A 218 -7.28 9.44 -9.76
C ASP A 218 -7.86 8.10 -9.31
N TYR A 219 -7.38 6.98 -9.89
CA TYR A 219 -7.87 5.65 -9.55
C TYR A 219 -7.53 5.26 -8.10
N ALA A 220 -6.34 5.63 -7.60
CA ALA A 220 -5.99 5.39 -6.21
C ALA A 220 -6.87 6.20 -5.25
N HIS A 221 -7.09 7.49 -5.55
CA HIS A 221 -7.94 8.34 -4.73
C HIS A 221 -9.39 7.85 -4.70
N GLU A 222 -9.99 7.58 -5.87
CA GLU A 222 -11.35 7.09 -5.99
C GLU A 222 -11.52 5.77 -5.23
N THR A 223 -10.63 4.80 -5.46
CA THR A 223 -10.75 3.48 -4.85
C THR A 223 -10.56 3.52 -3.34
N LEU A 224 -9.66 4.36 -2.81
CA LEU A 224 -9.50 4.53 -1.35
C LEU A 224 -10.77 5.11 -0.71
N HIS A 225 -11.44 6.07 -1.37
CA HIS A 225 -12.75 6.56 -0.92
C HIS A 225 -13.80 5.45 -0.91
N ARG A 226 -13.87 4.65 -1.98
CA ARG A 226 -14.83 3.56 -2.12
C ARG A 226 -14.61 2.45 -1.10
N LEU A 227 -13.36 2.06 -0.84
CA LEU A 227 -13.01 1.03 0.16
C LEU A 227 -13.35 1.48 1.59
N ASP A 228 -13.00 2.71 1.99
CA ASP A 228 -13.33 3.25 3.32
C ASP A 228 -14.85 3.41 3.52
N ALA A 229 -15.59 3.78 2.47
CA ALA A 229 -17.05 3.81 2.51
C ALA A 229 -17.65 2.41 2.62
N LEU A 230 -17.12 1.43 1.87
CA LEU A 230 -17.59 0.05 1.89
C LEU A 230 -17.32 -0.60 3.25
N GLU A 231 -16.16 -0.36 3.86
CA GLU A 231 -15.82 -0.85 5.19
C GLU A 231 -16.84 -0.37 6.23
N LYS A 232 -17.19 0.93 6.23
CA LYS A 232 -18.20 1.51 7.11
C LYS A 232 -19.59 0.92 6.86
N PHE A 233 -19.95 0.73 5.59
CA PHE A 233 -21.23 0.13 5.20
C PHE A 233 -21.35 -1.32 5.71
N ILE A 234 -20.32 -2.13 5.51
CA ILE A 234 -20.31 -3.53 5.97
C ILE A 234 -20.28 -3.61 7.49
N ALA A 235 -19.49 -2.77 8.17
CA ALA A 235 -19.47 -2.70 9.63
C ALA A 235 -20.86 -2.36 10.21
N ALA A 236 -21.57 -1.39 9.61
CA ALA A 236 -22.94 -1.05 9.99
C ALA A 236 -23.91 -2.23 9.78
N LYS A 237 -23.77 -2.95 8.65
CA LYS A 237 -24.58 -4.13 8.34
C LYS A 237 -24.31 -5.31 9.29
N ILE A 238 -23.07 -5.45 9.79
CA ILE A 238 -22.73 -6.44 10.82
C ILE A 238 -23.36 -6.08 12.17
N GLN A 239 -23.37 -4.79 12.53
CA GLN A 239 -23.98 -4.29 13.78
C GLN A 239 -25.52 -4.37 13.73
N HIS A 240 -26.11 -4.19 12.56
CA HIS A 240 -27.54 -4.26 12.32
C HIS A 240 -27.84 -5.27 11.19
N PRO A 241 -27.81 -6.58 11.49
CA PRO A 241 -27.91 -7.65 10.49
C PRO A 241 -29.35 -7.88 10.05
N TYR A 242 -29.95 -6.90 9.38
CA TYR A 242 -31.27 -6.97 8.79
C TYR A 242 -31.18 -6.96 7.27
N ASP A 243 -32.08 -7.68 6.60
CA ASP A 243 -32.25 -7.64 5.16
C ASP A 243 -33.11 -6.43 4.72
N GLU A 244 -33.34 -6.30 3.40
CA GLU A 244 -34.17 -5.23 2.82
C GLU A 244 -35.63 -5.27 3.31
N ASN A 245 -36.09 -6.41 3.81
CA ASN A 245 -37.44 -6.61 4.35
C ASN A 245 -37.50 -6.43 5.88
N GLN A 246 -36.42 -5.92 6.50
CA GLN A 246 -36.28 -5.77 7.95
C GLN A 246 -36.33 -7.10 8.73
N GLN A 247 -36.04 -8.22 8.07
CA GLN A 247 -35.89 -9.53 8.70
C GLN A 247 -34.44 -9.72 9.15
N ILE A 248 -34.25 -10.37 10.29
CA ILE A 248 -32.92 -10.68 10.81
C ILE A 248 -32.25 -11.69 9.87
N LEU A 249 -31.03 -11.39 9.42
CA LEU A 249 -30.20 -12.30 8.63
C LEU A 249 -29.98 -13.60 9.39
N SER A 250 -30.01 -14.72 8.67
CA SER A 250 -29.74 -16.03 9.25
C SER A 250 -28.32 -16.09 9.85
N PRO A 251 -28.06 -16.99 10.83
CA PRO A 251 -26.71 -17.13 11.41
C PRO A 251 -25.62 -17.40 10.36
N GLU A 252 -25.95 -18.16 9.32
CA GLU A 252 -25.06 -18.44 8.19
C GLU A 252 -24.74 -17.18 7.38
N GLU A 253 -25.75 -16.35 7.09
CA GLU A 253 -25.55 -15.08 6.38
C GLU A 253 -24.74 -14.07 7.20
N GLN A 254 -24.94 -14.03 8.52
CA GLN A 254 -24.12 -13.21 9.42
C GLN A 254 -22.66 -13.68 9.44
N MET A 255 -22.41 -14.99 9.47
CA MET A 255 -21.06 -15.55 9.37
C MET A 255 -20.41 -15.21 8.02
N ASN A 256 -21.15 -15.36 6.93
CA ASN A 256 -20.69 -15.02 5.59
C ASN A 256 -20.38 -13.51 5.44
N LEU A 257 -21.17 -12.64 6.07
CA LEU A 257 -20.91 -11.21 6.10
C LEU A 257 -19.62 -10.87 6.85
N ARG A 258 -19.31 -11.58 7.95
CA ARG A 258 -18.01 -11.44 8.65
C ARG A 258 -16.85 -11.92 7.80
N HIS A 259 -17.00 -13.04 7.07
CA HIS A 259 -15.98 -13.49 6.13
C HIS A 259 -15.77 -12.50 4.98
N PHE A 260 -16.85 -11.88 4.50
CA PHE A 260 -16.74 -10.80 3.52
C PHE A 260 -15.99 -9.58 4.09
N SER A 261 -16.22 -9.21 5.36
CA SER A 261 -15.44 -8.15 6.04
C SER A 261 -13.94 -8.47 6.06
N GLN A 262 -13.58 -9.70 6.41
CA GLN A 262 -12.16 -10.14 6.40
C GLN A 262 -11.56 -10.09 4.99
N LYS A 263 -12.32 -10.51 3.97
CA LYS A 263 -11.92 -10.41 2.56
C LYS A 263 -11.71 -8.95 2.13
N LEU A 264 -12.61 -8.06 2.54
CA LEU A 264 -12.50 -6.62 2.29
C LEU A 264 -11.22 -6.05 2.91
N GLU A 265 -10.92 -6.40 4.16
CA GLU A 265 -9.70 -5.98 4.85
C GLU A 265 -8.43 -6.47 4.10
N ASP A 266 -8.38 -7.75 3.70
CA ASP A 266 -7.25 -8.33 2.95
C ASP A 266 -7.06 -7.67 1.57
N LEU A 267 -8.13 -7.48 0.80
CA LEU A 267 -8.06 -6.82 -0.49
C LEU A 267 -7.70 -5.34 -0.36
N THR A 268 -8.18 -4.66 0.68
CA THR A 268 -7.80 -3.28 1.00
C THR A 268 -6.31 -3.20 1.33
N ALA A 269 -5.79 -4.10 2.16
CA ALA A 269 -4.36 -4.13 2.48
C ALA A 269 -3.48 -4.37 1.25
N LYS A 270 -3.89 -5.26 0.33
CA LYS A 270 -3.21 -5.49 -0.96
C LYS A 270 -3.26 -4.25 -1.85
N PHE A 271 -4.42 -3.59 -1.93
CA PHE A 271 -4.58 -2.36 -2.71
C PHE A 271 -3.68 -1.25 -2.18
N ILE A 272 -3.67 -0.99 -0.87
CA ILE A 272 -2.80 -0.01 -0.21
C ILE A 272 -1.33 -0.29 -0.52
N THR A 273 -0.90 -1.56 -0.47
CA THR A 273 0.47 -1.97 -0.82
C THR A 273 0.81 -1.57 -2.27
N LYS A 274 -0.10 -1.82 -3.22
CA LYS A 274 0.10 -1.45 -4.62
C LYS A 274 0.14 0.06 -4.83
N VAL A 275 -0.78 0.79 -4.20
CA VAL A 275 -0.80 2.26 -4.24
C VAL A 275 0.49 2.84 -3.67
N ALA A 276 0.92 2.43 -2.47
CA ALA A 276 2.14 2.94 -1.85
C ALA A 276 3.37 2.78 -2.75
N ASN A 277 3.44 1.67 -3.49
CA ASN A 277 4.60 1.34 -4.32
C ASN A 277 4.52 1.91 -5.76
N HIS A 278 3.33 2.29 -6.24
CA HIS A 278 3.07 2.66 -7.65
C HIS A 278 2.11 3.85 -7.84
N TYR A 279 1.92 4.69 -6.82
CA TYR A 279 0.94 5.79 -6.86
C TYR A 279 1.07 6.71 -8.10
N GLN A 280 2.30 6.96 -8.58
CA GLN A 280 2.57 7.82 -9.74
C GLN A 280 1.90 7.34 -11.03
N SER A 281 1.61 6.04 -11.15
CA SER A 281 0.98 5.45 -12.33
C SER A 281 -0.48 5.04 -12.11
N SER A 282 -1.06 5.31 -10.94
CA SER A 282 -2.38 4.83 -10.52
C SER A 282 -3.56 5.53 -11.21
N ARG A 283 -3.65 5.28 -12.51
CA ARG A 283 -4.73 5.75 -13.39
C ARG A 283 -5.19 4.63 -14.31
N LEU A 284 -6.46 4.70 -14.70
CA LEU A 284 -7.07 3.77 -15.64
C LEU A 284 -6.77 4.19 -17.08
N THR A 285 -6.81 3.22 -17.99
CA THR A 285 -6.73 3.52 -19.42
C THR A 285 -8.00 4.26 -19.83
N PRO A 286 -7.91 5.43 -20.50
CA PRO A 286 -9.08 6.15 -20.96
C PRO A 286 -9.92 5.25 -21.87
N LYS A 287 -11.19 5.04 -21.52
CA LYS A 287 -12.13 4.36 -22.41
C LYS A 287 -12.37 5.27 -23.61
N VAL A 288 -11.90 4.86 -24.79
CA VAL A 288 -12.22 5.55 -26.04
C VAL A 288 -13.71 5.37 -26.28
N VAL A 289 -14.49 6.39 -25.97
CA VAL A 289 -15.87 6.48 -26.43
C VAL A 289 -15.77 6.89 -27.90
N GLU A 290 -15.99 5.94 -28.81
CA GLU A 290 -16.20 6.29 -30.22
C GLU A 290 -17.32 7.32 -30.26
N SER A 291 -16.99 8.53 -30.68
CA SER A 291 -17.96 9.60 -30.79
C SER A 291 -19.01 9.16 -31.81
N PRO A 292 -20.33 9.25 -31.50
CA PRO A 292 -21.38 8.92 -32.46
C PRO A 292 -21.37 9.84 -33.71
N PHE A 293 -20.48 10.83 -33.75
CA PHE A 293 -20.25 11.73 -34.88
C PHE A 293 -19.03 11.37 -35.75
N ASP A 294 -18.25 10.33 -35.43
CA ASP A 294 -17.08 9.91 -36.23
C ASP A 294 -17.44 9.08 -37.48
N HIS A 295 -18.70 9.11 -37.91
CA HIS A 295 -19.09 8.66 -39.25
C HIS A 295 -18.94 9.78 -40.28
N SER A 296 -17.71 10.22 -40.53
CA SER A 296 -17.38 10.85 -41.80
C SER A 296 -16.05 10.34 -42.32
N LYS A 297 -16.13 9.33 -43.19
CA LYS A 297 -15.03 8.96 -44.07
C LYS A 297 -14.80 10.11 -45.04
N THR A 298 -13.64 10.74 -44.95
CA THR A 298 -12.94 11.27 -46.12
C THR A 298 -11.47 10.90 -46.02
N ASP A 299 -11.10 9.90 -46.81
CA ASP A 299 -9.72 9.72 -47.26
C ASP A 299 -9.26 10.97 -48.00
N ALA A 300 -8.09 11.50 -47.63
CA ALA A 300 -6.99 11.81 -48.55
C ALA A 300 -6.04 12.90 -48.00
N GLN A 301 -4.76 12.50 -47.87
CA GLN A 301 -3.54 13.28 -48.20
C GLN A 301 -3.14 14.42 -47.25
N HIS A 302 -1.89 14.66 -46.86
CA HIS A 302 -0.56 14.07 -47.13
C HIS A 302 0.45 14.80 -46.20
N VAL A 303 1.65 14.19 -45.99
CA VAL A 303 2.98 14.88 -45.81
C VAL A 303 3.29 15.38 -44.37
N LEU A 304 4.42 15.12 -43.68
CA LEU A 304 5.74 14.58 -44.02
C LEU A 304 6.50 14.04 -42.76
N HIS A 305 7.25 12.94 -42.93
CA HIS A 305 8.51 12.50 -42.27
C HIS A 305 8.91 12.91 -40.83
N LYS A 306 9.27 11.89 -40.01
CA LYS A 306 10.69 11.44 -39.90
C LYS A 306 10.80 9.99 -39.36
N LYS A 307 11.54 9.16 -40.10
CA LYS A 307 12.02 7.83 -39.71
C LYS A 307 13.10 7.95 -38.63
N SER A 308 13.04 7.08 -37.62
CA SER A 308 14.23 6.47 -37.03
C SER A 308 13.95 4.98 -36.81
N ASN A 309 14.65 4.16 -37.60
CA ASN A 309 14.75 2.71 -37.44
C ASN A 309 15.45 2.37 -36.11
N ALA A 310 14.95 1.38 -35.38
CA ALA A 310 15.75 0.30 -34.79
C ALA A 310 14.85 -0.84 -34.28
N GLU A 311 14.68 -1.84 -35.14
CA GLU A 311 14.62 -3.28 -34.85
C GLU A 311 13.66 -3.83 -33.76
N GLN A 312 12.45 -4.19 -34.21
CA GLN A 312 11.70 -5.31 -33.63
C GLN A 312 12.37 -6.64 -34.02
N LYS A 313 12.88 -7.39 -33.04
CA LYS A 313 13.34 -8.77 -33.25
C LYS A 313 12.32 -9.78 -32.70
N SER A 314 11.59 -10.37 -33.66
CA SER A 314 10.91 -11.66 -33.69
C SER A 314 11.00 -12.57 -32.45
N ALA A 315 9.85 -12.81 -31.82
CA ALA A 315 9.62 -13.76 -30.73
C ALA A 315 9.43 -15.24 -31.18
N LYS A 316 9.93 -15.63 -32.36
CA LYS A 316 9.78 -17.01 -32.87
C LYS A 316 11.04 -17.89 -32.76
N THR A 317 12.14 -17.35 -32.24
CA THR A 317 13.46 -18.04 -32.22
C THR A 317 13.73 -18.82 -30.92
N SER A 318 13.02 -18.54 -29.81
CA SER A 318 13.29 -19.18 -28.51
C SER A 318 12.85 -20.64 -28.43
N VAL A 319 11.72 -20.98 -29.07
CA VAL A 319 11.17 -22.34 -29.04
C VAL A 319 12.03 -23.31 -29.85
N PHE A 320 12.51 -22.90 -31.02
CA PHE A 320 13.43 -23.72 -31.84
C PHE A 320 14.78 -23.93 -31.14
N ALA A 321 15.31 -22.91 -30.45
CA ALA A 321 16.54 -23.06 -29.68
C ALA A 321 16.38 -24.06 -28.52
N LEU A 322 15.23 -24.06 -27.84
CA LEU A 322 14.94 -24.99 -26.75
C LEU A 322 14.88 -26.44 -27.26
N ILE A 323 14.21 -26.69 -28.39
CA ILE A 323 14.09 -28.01 -29.00
C ILE A 323 15.47 -28.57 -29.37
N ILE A 324 16.34 -27.76 -29.96
CA ILE A 324 17.69 -28.18 -30.36
C ILE A 324 18.53 -28.53 -29.12
N ILE A 325 18.47 -27.72 -28.06
CA ILE A 325 19.17 -28.00 -26.80
C ILE A 325 18.66 -29.30 -26.17
N THR A 326 17.36 -29.56 -26.17
CA THR A 326 16.80 -30.81 -25.65
C THR A 326 17.30 -32.04 -26.43
N ILE A 327 17.39 -31.95 -27.76
CA ILE A 327 17.94 -33.04 -28.59
C ILE A 327 19.40 -33.33 -28.23
N PHE A 328 20.23 -32.30 -28.05
CA PHE A 328 21.63 -32.48 -27.64
C PHE A 328 21.77 -33.10 -26.26
N ILE A 329 20.92 -32.72 -25.30
CA ILE A 329 20.90 -33.32 -23.96
C ILE A 329 20.50 -34.80 -24.02
N CYS A 330 19.49 -35.16 -24.82
CA CYS A 330 19.07 -36.54 -24.99
C CYS A 330 20.16 -37.40 -25.65
N ILE A 331 20.88 -36.87 -26.64
CA ILE A 331 22.00 -37.57 -27.27
C ILE A 331 23.16 -37.73 -26.28
N ALA A 332 23.47 -36.69 -25.50
CA ALA A 332 24.53 -36.75 -24.49
C ALA A 332 24.19 -37.76 -23.37
N ALA A 333 22.95 -37.81 -22.90
CA ALA A 333 22.49 -38.81 -21.92
C ALA A 333 22.55 -40.24 -22.50
N TYR A 334 22.20 -40.42 -23.77
CA TYR A 334 22.29 -41.71 -24.45
C TYR A 334 23.74 -42.18 -24.63
N TYR A 335 24.69 -41.27 -24.92
CA TYR A 335 26.09 -41.61 -25.20
C TYR A 335 26.98 -41.70 -23.96
N PHE A 336 26.71 -40.90 -22.92
CA PHE A 336 27.53 -40.84 -21.72
C PHE A 336 26.93 -41.59 -20.51
N GLY A 337 25.76 -42.20 -20.67
CA GLY A 337 25.18 -43.13 -19.70
C GLY A 337 24.94 -42.50 -18.33
N LEU A 338 23.79 -41.86 -18.17
CA LEU A 338 23.17 -41.60 -16.86
C LEU A 338 22.03 -42.58 -16.64
#